data_AF-A0A197JCD4-F1
#
_entry.id   AF-A0A197JCD4-F1
#
_cell.length_a   1.000
_cell.length_b   1.000
_cell.length_c   1.000
_cell.angle_alpha   90.00
_cell.angle_beta   90.00
_cell.angle_gamma   90.00
#
_symmetry.space_group_name_H-M   'P 1'
#
loop_
_entity.id
_entity.type
_entity.pdbx_description
1 polymer ?
#
loop_
_entity_poly.entity_id
_entity_poly.type
_entity_poly.pdbx_seq_one_letter_code
_entity_poly.pdbx_strand_id
1 'polypeptide(L)'
;DHNDGSMMVEMGLANKIHEMDCVGVDGGYTQHIPTLLEREDSLDVRNFCFPIRKKPGQDLDEHEALFNSEFAGFRSMIEATFGDL
;
A
#
# COMPACT_ATOMS: atom_id res chain seq x y z
N ASP A 1 12.61 -16.82 7.81
CA ASP A 1 11.18 -16.53 7.74
C ASP A 1 10.87 -15.77 6.47
N HIS A 2 10.10 -16.37 5.56
CA HIS A 2 9.60 -15.69 4.37
C HIS A 2 8.20 -15.21 4.72
N ASN A 3 8.09 -13.96 5.17
CA ASN A 3 6.79 -13.33 5.35
C ASN A 3 6.56 -12.34 4.20
N ASP A 4 5.30 -12.03 3.97
CA ASP A 4 4.82 -11.06 3.00
C ASP A 4 5.59 -9.73 3.00
N GLY A 5 5.98 -9.25 4.18
CA GLY A 5 6.78 -8.05 4.34
C GLY A 5 8.20 -8.18 3.77
N SER A 6 8.89 -9.30 4.04
CA SER A 6 10.22 -9.55 3.47
C SER A 6 10.16 -9.73 1.95
N MET A 7 9.09 -10.35 1.43
CA MET A 7 8.88 -10.44 -0.02
C MET A 7 8.72 -9.06 -0.68
N MET A 8 7.97 -8.15 -0.07
CA MET A 8 7.82 -6.78 -0.58
C MET A 8 9.17 -6.06 -0.67
N VAL A 9 9.99 -6.18 0.38
CA VAL A 9 11.31 -5.55 0.44
C VAL A 9 12.30 -6.15 -0.57
N GLU A 10 12.17 -7.44 -0.90
CA GLU A 10 13.05 -8.14 -1.84
C GLU A 10 12.60 -8.04 -3.30
N MET A 11 11.40 -7.49 -3.56
CA MET A 11 10.81 -7.46 -4.90
C MET A 11 11.54 -6.54 -5.89
N GLY A 12 12.37 -5.61 -5.40
CA GLY A 12 13.06 -4.61 -6.23
C GLY A 12 12.07 -3.65 -6.88
N LEU A 13 11.23 -3.02 -6.05
CA LEU A 13 10.01 -2.32 -6.46
C LEU A 13 10.33 -1.10 -7.34
N ALA A 14 11.40 -0.36 -7.02
CA ALA A 14 11.92 0.75 -7.81
C ALA A 14 12.18 0.41 -9.29
N ASN A 15 12.55 -0.83 -9.59
CA ASN A 15 12.82 -1.25 -10.96
C ASN A 15 11.57 -1.67 -11.75
N LYS A 16 10.40 -1.67 -11.09
CA LYS A 16 9.13 -2.19 -11.63
C LYS A 16 8.07 -1.11 -11.80
N ILE A 17 8.25 0.06 -11.20
CA ILE A 17 7.28 1.15 -11.20
C ILE A 17 7.89 2.40 -11.84
N HIS A 18 7.06 3.18 -12.54
CA HIS A 18 7.42 4.52 -13.01
C HIS A 18 7.38 5.51 -11.84
N GLU A 19 8.09 6.63 -11.95
CA GLU A 19 8.08 7.70 -10.93
C GLU A 19 6.68 8.30 -10.64
N MET A 20 5.74 8.10 -11.58
CA MET A 20 4.35 8.59 -11.49
C MET A 20 3.39 7.52 -10.96
N ASP A 21 3.87 6.28 -10.81
CA ASP A 21 3.05 5.19 -10.34
C ASP A 21 2.88 5.25 -8.82
N CYS A 22 1.77 4.68 -8.35
CA CYS A 22 1.46 4.57 -6.94
C CYS A 22 1.20 3.10 -6.57
N VAL A 23 1.82 2.68 -5.48
CA VAL A 23 1.74 1.31 -4.96
C VAL A 23 0.72 1.28 -3.83
N GLY A 24 -0.42 0.67 -4.09
CA GLY A 24 -1.45 0.41 -3.08
C GLY A 24 -1.02 -0.70 -2.13
N VAL A 25 -0.93 -0.40 -0.83
CA VAL A 25 -0.63 -1.38 0.23
C VAL A 25 -1.66 -1.29 1.36
N ASP A 26 -1.91 -2.39 2.07
CA ASP A 26 -2.83 -2.43 3.22
C ASP A 26 -2.25 -3.31 4.34
N GLY A 27 -2.81 -3.18 5.53
CA GLY A 27 -2.54 -4.04 6.67
C GLY A 27 -1.08 -3.96 7.10
N GLY A 28 -0.47 -5.14 7.29
CA GLY A 28 0.89 -5.27 7.81
C GLY A 28 1.97 -4.71 6.88
N TYR A 29 1.72 -4.62 5.57
CA TYR A 29 2.71 -4.14 4.59
C TYR A 29 3.16 -2.70 4.86
N THR A 30 2.27 -1.87 5.41
CA THR A 30 2.59 -0.48 5.80
C THR A 30 3.76 -0.39 6.79
N GLN A 31 3.96 -1.41 7.62
CA GLN A 31 5.04 -1.46 8.62
C GLN A 31 6.42 -1.68 7.99
N HIS A 32 6.47 -2.14 6.73
CA HIS A 32 7.69 -2.44 6.01
C HIS A 32 8.12 -1.32 5.05
N ILE A 33 7.27 -0.30 4.84
CA ILE A 33 7.60 0.87 4.01
C ILE A 33 8.89 1.55 4.48
N PRO A 34 9.12 1.84 5.79
CA PRO A 34 10.35 2.50 6.22
C PRO A 34 11.61 1.73 5.80
N THR A 35 11.61 0.40 5.99
CA THR A 35 12.74 -0.46 5.59
C THR A 35 12.94 -0.49 4.07
N LEU A 36 11.86 -0.44 3.28
CA LEU A 36 11.95 -0.38 1.82
C LEU A 36 12.57 0.95 1.37
N LEU A 37 12.13 2.07 1.95
CA LEU A 37 12.67 3.40 1.66
C LEU A 37 14.16 3.55 2.07
N GLU A 38 14.60 2.84 3.10
CA GLU A 38 16.03 2.78 3.48
C GLU A 38 16.90 1.99 2.49
N ARG A 39 16.30 1.09 1.69
CA ARG A 39 17.04 0.23 0.75
C ARG A 39 16.98 0.72 -0.70
N GLU A 40 15.97 1.50 -1.05
CA GLU A 40 15.73 1.96 -2.43
C GLU A 40 15.64 3.50 -2.47
N ASP A 41 16.78 4.15 -2.72
CA ASP A 41 16.92 5.63 -2.72
C ASP A 41 15.99 6.37 -3.71
N SER A 42 15.50 5.66 -4.73
CA SER A 42 14.59 6.22 -5.74
C SER A 42 13.12 6.19 -5.31
N LEU A 43 12.79 5.58 -4.17
CA LEU A 43 11.45 5.54 -3.63
C LEU A 43 11.26 6.60 -2.56
N ASP A 44 10.04 7.13 -2.50
CA ASP A 44 9.57 8.07 -1.50
C ASP A 44 8.24 7.56 -0.92
N VAL A 45 7.87 8.04 0.27
CA VAL A 45 6.58 7.70 0.88
C VAL A 45 5.39 8.03 -0.04
N ARG A 46 5.54 9.04 -0.92
CA ARG A 46 4.54 9.44 -1.92
C ARG A 46 4.30 8.39 -3.01
N ASN A 47 5.21 7.44 -3.20
CA ASN A 47 4.99 6.30 -4.10
C ASN A 47 4.02 5.28 -3.52
N PHE A 48 3.60 5.41 -2.26
CA PHE A 48 2.72 4.47 -1.59
C PHE A 48 1.38 5.10 -1.23
N CYS A 49 0.32 4.29 -1.34
CA CYS A 49 -1.02 4.66 -0.94
C CYS A 49 -1.59 3.54 -0.07
N PHE A 50 -2.21 3.89 1.05
CA PHE A 50 -2.75 2.94 2.01
C PHE A 50 -3.94 3.54 2.77
N PRO A 51 -4.84 2.71 3.31
CA PRO A 51 -6.01 3.20 4.04
C PRO A 51 -5.63 4.09 5.22
N ILE A 52 -6.38 5.17 5.39
CA ILE A 52 -6.23 6.09 6.51
C ILE A 52 -6.76 5.42 7.78
N ARG A 53 -5.91 5.33 8.80
CA ARG A 53 -6.24 4.75 10.11
C ARG A 53 -6.03 5.78 11.22
N LYS A 54 -7.06 5.97 12.05
CA LYS A 54 -7.02 6.84 13.23
C LYS A 54 -6.99 6.02 14.53
N LYS A 55 -6.69 6.70 15.65
CA LYS A 55 -6.70 6.07 16.97
C LYS A 55 -8.13 5.69 17.37
N PRO A 56 -8.32 4.68 18.25
CA PRO A 56 -9.64 4.36 18.79
C PRO A 56 -10.34 5.60 19.37
N GLY A 57 -11.61 5.79 19.02
CA GLY A 57 -12.41 6.94 19.45
C GLY A 57 -12.21 8.22 18.63
N GLN A 58 -11.41 8.17 17.55
CA GLN A 58 -11.34 9.24 16.56
C GLN A 58 -12.01 8.79 15.27
N ASP A 59 -13.08 9.48 14.90
CA ASP A 59 -13.78 9.22 13.65
C ASP A 59 -12.97 9.73 12.45
N LEU A 60 -13.11 9.01 11.35
CA LEU A 60 -12.69 9.50 10.04
C LEU A 60 -13.62 10.64 9.63
N ASP A 61 -13.07 11.67 9.00
CA ASP A 61 -13.92 12.66 8.34
C ASP A 61 -14.48 12.09 7.03
N GLU A 62 -15.40 12.84 6.40
CA GLU A 62 -16.08 12.41 5.18
C GLU A 62 -15.11 12.10 4.04
N HIS A 63 -14.05 12.88 3.88
CA HIS A 63 -13.08 12.70 2.81
C HIS A 63 -12.20 11.48 3.06
N GLU A 64 -11.76 11.27 4.30
CA GLU A 64 -10.99 10.09 4.67
C GLU A 64 -11.82 8.80 4.54
N ALA A 65 -13.09 8.85 4.94
CA ALA A 65 -14.00 7.72 4.80
C ALA A 65 -14.28 7.40 3.33
N LEU A 66 -14.52 8.42 2.50
CA LEU A 66 -14.69 8.26 1.05
C LEU A 66 -13.44 7.64 0.40
N PHE A 67 -12.26 8.18 0.70
CA PHE A 67 -11.00 7.66 0.21
C PHE A 67 -10.81 6.17 0.59
N ASN A 68 -11.05 5.81 1.85
CA ASN A 68 -10.94 4.41 2.29
C ASN A 68 -11.94 3.50 1.56
N SER A 69 -13.15 3.99 1.28
CA SER A 69 -14.17 3.25 0.52
C SER A 69 -13.74 3.03 -0.93
N GLU A 70 -13.22 4.05 -1.61
CA GLU A 70 -12.72 3.94 -2.98
C GLU A 70 -11.51 3.00 -3.06
N PHE A 71 -10.56 3.13 -2.13
CA PHE A 71 -9.40 2.24 -2.04
C PHE A 71 -9.81 0.78 -1.82
N ALA A 72 -10.77 0.52 -0.93
CA ALA A 72 -11.31 -0.82 -0.71
C ALA A 72 -12.04 -1.38 -1.94
N GLY A 73 -12.75 -0.53 -2.69
CA GLY A 73 -13.38 -0.87 -3.96
C GLY A 73 -12.34 -1.30 -5.00
N PHE A 74 -11.26 -0.52 -5.15
CA PHE A 74 -10.14 -0.86 -6.03
C PHE A 74 -9.51 -2.21 -5.69
N ARG A 75 -9.25 -2.47 -4.40
CA ARG A 75 -8.75 -3.77 -3.91
C ARG A 75 -9.67 -4.92 -4.34
N SER A 76 -10.97 -4.74 -4.12
CA SER A 76 -11.98 -5.75 -4.46
C SER A 76 -12.03 -6.04 -5.97
N MET A 77 -11.84 -5.02 -6.82
CA MET A 77 -11.76 -5.20 -8.27
C MET A 77 -10.52 -6.00 -8.70
N ILE A 78 -9.36 -5.74 -8.10
CA ILE A 78 -8.14 -6.53 -8.35
C ILE A 78 -8.38 -7.98 -7.90
N GLU A 79 -8.86 -8.18 -6.67
CA GLU A 79 -9.13 -9.51 -6.11
C GLU A 79 -10.11 -10.30 -6.99
N ALA A 80 -11.15 -9.66 -7.52
CA ALA A 80 -12.07 -10.30 -8.45
C ALA A 80 -11.38 -10.69 -9.78
N THR A 81 -10.61 -9.75 -10.36
CA THR A 81 -9.93 -9.97 -11.64
C THR A 81 -8.93 -11.13 -11.58
N PHE A 82 -8.19 -11.25 -10.48
CA PHE A 82 -7.19 -12.30 -10.30
C PHE A 82 -7.73 -13.55 -9.60
N GLY A 83 -8.89 -13.48 -8.95
CA GLY A 83 -9.57 -14.63 -8.36
C GLY A 83 -10.21 -15.55 -9.42
N ASP A 84 -10.45 -15.02 -10.61
CA ASP A 84 -10.97 -15.77 -11.76
C ASP A 84 -9.86 -16.41 -12.64
N LEU A 85 -8.57 -16.19 -12.30
CA LEU A 85 -7.40 -16.76 -12.98
C LEU A 85 -6.92 -18.06 -12.32
#